data_AF-Q5YSJ4-F1
#
_entry.id   AF-Q5YSJ4-F1
#
_cell.length_a   1.000
_cell.length_b   1.000
_cell.length_c   1.000
_cell.angle_alpha   90.00
_cell.angle_beta   90.00
_cell.angle_gamma   90.00
#
_symmetry.space_group_name_H-M   'P 1'
#
loop_
_entity.id
_entity.type
_entity.pdbx_description
1 polymer ?
#
loop_
_entity_poly.entity_id
_entity_poly.type
_entity_poly.pdbx_seq_one_letter_code
_entity_poly.pdbx_strand_id
1 'polypeptide(L)'
;MGHRPNTKEPPMTTTTYTRTRAARKAAALAIRARLAGLQAVRLVRALHRLNGFWLTDLLSRGEFVTVTTVLTNLGADAELIRRYASQAGKAIKHAYLAAYDGREPVMVWKVVNGRPRQVAAYLADEPAVREGLAAYARTAHLVTAPAAA
;
A
#
# COMPACT_ATOMS: atom_id res chain seq x y z
N MET A 1 12.78 -10.63 56.34
CA MET A 1 13.20 -11.46 55.18
C MET A 1 13.00 -10.63 53.92
N GLY A 2 14.07 -10.01 53.41
CA GLY A 2 14.01 -9.14 52.23
C GLY A 2 14.42 -9.90 50.97
N HIS A 3 13.49 -10.14 50.07
CA HIS A 3 13.77 -10.67 48.74
C HIS A 3 13.96 -9.49 47.78
N ARG A 4 15.19 -9.23 47.34
CA ARG A 4 15.47 -8.28 46.24
C ARG A 4 15.37 -9.03 44.91
N PRO A 5 14.55 -8.59 43.94
CA PRO A 5 14.57 -9.15 42.60
C PRO A 5 15.86 -8.75 41.88
N ASN A 6 16.56 -9.76 41.35
CA ASN A 6 17.77 -9.63 40.55
C ASN A 6 17.39 -9.39 39.09
N THR A 7 17.11 -8.15 38.72
CA THR A 7 16.98 -7.74 37.33
C THR A 7 18.38 -7.49 36.75
N LYS A 8 19.02 -8.56 36.27
CA LYS A 8 20.13 -8.44 35.33
C LYS A 8 19.58 -7.90 34.01
N GLU A 9 19.65 -6.59 33.83
CA GLU A 9 19.46 -5.98 32.51
C GLU A 9 20.54 -6.56 31.56
N PRO A 10 20.17 -7.00 30.34
CA PRO A 10 21.15 -7.44 29.37
C PRO A 10 22.04 -6.24 28.97
N PRO A 11 23.37 -6.42 28.86
CA PRO A 11 24.25 -5.32 28.50
C PRO A 11 23.88 -4.79 27.10
N MET A 12 23.62 -3.48 27.01
CA MET A 12 23.50 -2.80 25.71
C MET A 12 24.86 -2.82 25.00
N THR A 13 25.00 -3.69 23.99
CA THR A 13 26.19 -3.80 23.16
C THR A 13 26.29 -2.60 22.20
N THR A 14 26.79 -1.47 22.69
CA THR A 14 27.05 -0.30 21.85
C THR A 14 28.37 -0.50 21.10
N THR A 15 28.29 -0.84 19.81
CA THR A 15 29.48 -0.96 18.97
C THR A 15 30.00 0.44 18.63
N THR A 16 31.03 0.88 19.35
CA THR A 16 31.70 2.16 19.07
C THR A 16 32.67 1.98 17.91
N TYR A 17 32.35 2.55 16.76
CA TYR A 17 33.26 2.60 15.63
C TYR A 17 34.23 3.78 15.79
N THR A 18 35.46 3.63 15.28
CA THR A 18 36.33 4.79 15.05
C THR A 18 35.62 5.77 14.11
N ARG A 19 35.81 7.08 14.30
CA ARG A 19 35.12 8.13 13.50
C ARG A 19 35.22 7.87 11.99
N THR A 20 36.37 7.43 11.53
CA THR A 20 36.62 7.07 10.12
C THR A 20 35.79 5.88 9.64
N ARG A 21 35.65 4.82 10.46
CA ARG A 21 34.81 3.66 10.15
C ARG A 21 33.32 4.01 10.18
N ALA A 22 32.90 4.85 11.12
CA ALA A 22 31.54 5.38 11.16
C ALA A 22 31.20 6.19 9.90
N ALA A 23 32.09 7.10 9.50
CA ALA A 23 31.92 7.92 8.29
C ALA A 23 31.83 7.06 7.01
N ARG A 24 32.69 6.05 6.85
CA ARG A 24 32.63 5.12 5.71
C ARG A 24 31.31 4.34 5.69
N LYS A 25 30.83 3.86 6.84
CA LYS A 25 29.55 3.14 6.94
C LYS A 25 28.37 4.05 6.59
N ALA A 26 28.36 5.29 7.09
CA ALA A 26 27.33 6.28 6.76
C ALA A 26 27.32 6.62 5.25
N ALA A 27 28.49 6.84 4.65
CA ALA A 27 28.62 7.07 3.21
C ALA A 27 28.10 5.88 2.38
N ALA A 28 28.45 4.66 2.77
CA ALA A 28 27.96 3.44 2.10
C ALA A 28 26.43 3.30 2.20
N LEU A 29 25.83 3.63 3.35
CA LEU A 29 24.38 3.64 3.52
C LEU A 29 23.72 4.69 2.63
N ALA A 30 24.28 5.90 2.55
CA ALA A 30 23.77 6.96 1.69
C ALA A 30 23.81 6.57 0.21
N ILE A 31 24.92 5.96 -0.25
CA ILE A 31 25.04 5.46 -1.64
C ILE A 31 23.99 4.37 -1.91
N ARG A 32 23.82 3.41 -1.01
CA ARG A 32 22.81 2.35 -1.14
C ARG A 32 21.40 2.92 -1.22
N ALA A 33 21.06 3.87 -0.35
CA ALA A 33 19.76 4.54 -0.37
C ALA A 33 19.52 5.27 -1.70
N ARG A 34 20.53 5.98 -2.21
CA ARG A 34 20.45 6.66 -3.51
C ARG A 34 20.23 5.68 -4.66
N LEU A 35 20.98 4.57 -4.70
CA LEU A 35 20.82 3.54 -5.73
C LEU A 35 19.44 2.88 -5.67
N ALA A 36 18.94 2.58 -4.47
CA ALA A 36 17.59 2.06 -4.28
C ALA A 36 16.52 3.05 -4.79
N GLY A 37 16.68 4.35 -4.51
CA GLY A 37 15.79 5.39 -5.03
C GLY A 37 15.80 5.47 -6.56
N LEU A 38 16.98 5.42 -7.18
CA LEU A 38 17.10 5.42 -8.65
C LEU A 38 16.47 4.17 -9.28
N GLN A 39 16.63 3.00 -8.65
CA GLN A 39 15.98 1.77 -9.09
C GLN A 39 14.45 1.87 -8.96
N ALA A 40 13.94 2.44 -7.86
CA ALA A 40 12.51 2.65 -7.66
C ALA A 40 11.91 3.56 -8.73
N VAL A 41 12.57 4.68 -9.06
CA VAL A 41 12.12 5.59 -10.14
C VAL A 41 12.09 4.88 -11.50
N ARG A 42 13.12 4.10 -11.82
CA ARG A 42 13.16 3.30 -13.06
C ARG A 42 12.03 2.28 -13.10
N LEU A 43 11.77 1.62 -11.97
CA LEU A 43 10.68 0.66 -11.85
C LEU A 43 9.33 1.31 -12.09
N VAL A 44 9.03 2.43 -11.42
CA VAL A 44 7.77 3.16 -11.61
C VAL A 44 7.58 3.56 -13.07
N ARG A 45 8.63 4.09 -13.72
CA ARG A 45 8.57 4.43 -15.16
C ARG A 45 8.30 3.21 -16.04
N ALA A 46 8.91 2.06 -15.74
CA ALA A 46 8.67 0.83 -16.48
C ALA A 46 7.21 0.35 -16.31
N LEU A 47 6.66 0.44 -15.10
CA LEU A 47 5.26 0.07 -14.85
C LEU A 47 4.28 1.03 -15.52
N HIS A 48 4.56 2.34 -15.54
CA HIS A 48 3.75 3.31 -16.30
C HIS A 48 3.72 2.97 -17.80
N ARG A 49 4.85 2.54 -18.36
CA ARG A 49 4.89 2.06 -19.75
C ARG A 49 4.04 0.81 -19.97
N LEU A 50 4.05 -0.14 -19.02
CA LEU A 50 3.22 -1.34 -19.09
C LEU A 50 1.72 -1.05 -18.96
N ASN A 51 1.34 -0.03 -18.19
CA ASN A 51 -0.06 0.42 -18.10
C ASN A 51 -0.52 1.16 -19.37
N GLY A 52 0.41 1.73 -20.13
CA GLY A 52 0.12 2.62 -21.23
C GLY A 52 -0.19 4.04 -20.78
N PHE A 53 -0.14 4.97 -21.73
CA PHE A 53 -0.30 6.41 -21.49
C PHE A 53 -1.67 6.74 -20.90
N TRP A 54 -2.75 6.30 -21.57
CA TRP A 54 -4.13 6.59 -21.16
C TRP A 54 -4.46 6.12 -19.75
N LEU A 55 -4.13 4.86 -19.42
CA LEU A 55 -4.45 4.31 -18.10
C LEU A 55 -3.63 4.96 -17.00
N THR A 56 -2.37 5.29 -17.27
CA THR A 56 -1.52 6.04 -16.32
C THR A 56 -2.08 7.43 -16.05
N ASP A 57 -2.55 8.12 -17.09
CA ASP A 57 -3.17 9.44 -17.02
C ASP A 57 -4.49 9.40 -16.21
N LEU A 58 -5.37 8.44 -16.50
CA LEU A 58 -6.62 8.20 -15.76
C LEU A 58 -6.37 7.89 -14.27
N LEU A 59 -5.37 7.07 -13.97
CA LEU A 59 -4.95 6.81 -12.58
C LEU A 59 -4.42 8.06 -11.88
N SER A 60 -3.68 8.92 -12.61
CA SER A 60 -3.11 10.15 -12.05
C SER A 60 -4.16 11.22 -11.77
N ARG A 61 -5.22 11.27 -12.59
CA ARG A 61 -6.40 12.13 -12.39
C ARG A 61 -7.36 11.60 -11.32
N GLY A 62 -7.19 10.35 -10.90
CA GLY A 62 -8.08 9.71 -9.94
C GLY A 62 -9.41 9.25 -10.53
N GLU A 63 -9.55 9.24 -11.87
CA GLU A 63 -10.73 8.68 -12.56
C GLU A 63 -10.76 7.16 -12.44
N PHE A 64 -9.58 6.54 -12.48
CA PHE A 64 -9.40 5.15 -12.09
C PHE A 64 -8.74 5.07 -10.72
N VAL A 65 -9.24 4.17 -9.89
CA VAL A 65 -8.78 3.97 -8.51
C VAL A 65 -8.45 2.51 -8.25
N THR A 66 -7.41 2.30 -7.44
CA THR A 66 -7.11 0.98 -6.87
C THR A 66 -7.71 0.88 -5.47
N VAL A 67 -7.93 -0.35 -4.98
CA VAL A 67 -8.49 -0.59 -3.64
C VAL A 67 -7.77 0.18 -2.53
N THR A 68 -6.44 0.25 -2.59
CA THR A 68 -5.67 1.02 -1.59
C THR A 68 -5.95 2.52 -1.70
N THR A 69 -6.10 3.05 -2.92
CA THR A 69 -6.43 4.47 -3.15
C THR A 69 -7.81 4.77 -2.56
N VAL A 70 -8.79 3.91 -2.80
CA VAL A 70 -10.14 4.06 -2.25
C VAL A 70 -10.12 4.02 -0.73
N LEU A 71 -9.45 3.04 -0.12
CA LEU A 71 -9.34 2.93 1.33
C LEU A 71 -8.65 4.15 1.94
N THR A 72 -7.57 4.65 1.33
CA THR A 72 -6.92 5.90 1.78
C THR A 72 -7.88 7.08 1.71
N ASN A 73 -8.63 7.24 0.61
CA ASN A 73 -9.58 8.35 0.43
C ASN A 73 -10.74 8.30 1.43
N LEU A 74 -11.14 7.09 1.86
CA LEU A 74 -12.14 6.87 2.90
C LEU A 74 -11.60 7.00 4.33
N GLY A 75 -10.34 7.39 4.51
CA GLY A 75 -9.73 7.61 5.82
C GLY A 75 -9.20 6.34 6.51
N ALA A 76 -9.02 5.24 5.79
CA ALA A 76 -8.40 4.05 6.37
C ALA A 76 -6.94 4.31 6.76
N ASP A 77 -6.57 3.90 7.97
CA ASP A 77 -5.19 3.98 8.42
C ASP A 77 -4.28 2.96 7.69
N ALA A 78 -2.97 3.16 7.84
CA ALA A 78 -1.97 2.32 7.20
C ALA A 78 -2.05 0.85 7.65
N GLU A 79 -2.51 0.59 8.88
CA GLU A 79 -2.59 -0.76 9.44
C GLU A 79 -3.77 -1.54 8.85
N LEU A 80 -4.91 -0.89 8.71
CA LEU A 80 -6.11 -1.42 8.06
C LEU A 80 -5.79 -1.74 6.59
N ILE A 81 -5.17 -0.80 5.86
CA ILE A 81 -4.77 -1.02 4.47
C ILE A 81 -3.80 -2.21 4.37
N ARG A 82 -2.78 -2.27 5.23
CA ARG A 82 -1.78 -3.35 5.22
C ARG A 82 -2.40 -4.73 5.45
N ARG A 83 -3.31 -4.84 6.42
CA ARG A 83 -3.93 -6.13 6.79
C ARG A 83 -5.04 -6.56 5.84
N TYR A 84 -5.81 -5.61 5.34
CA TYR A 84 -7.13 -5.90 4.79
C TYR A 84 -7.36 -5.45 3.35
N ALA A 85 -6.48 -4.65 2.74
CA ALA A 85 -6.69 -4.19 1.35
C ALA A 85 -6.84 -5.34 0.35
N SER A 86 -6.13 -6.46 0.55
CA SER A 86 -6.27 -7.61 -0.35
C SER A 86 -7.62 -8.31 -0.23
N GLN A 87 -8.20 -8.39 0.97
CA GLN A 87 -9.50 -9.04 1.18
C GLN A 87 -10.64 -8.12 0.74
N ALA A 88 -10.54 -6.83 1.05
CA ALA A 88 -11.43 -5.81 0.52
C ALA A 88 -11.44 -5.81 -1.02
N GLY A 89 -10.26 -5.94 -1.65
CA GLY A 89 -10.17 -6.03 -3.11
C GLY A 89 -10.83 -7.27 -3.71
N LYS A 90 -10.82 -8.41 -3.01
CA LYS A 90 -11.58 -9.59 -3.44
C LYS A 90 -13.09 -9.34 -3.36
N ALA A 91 -13.56 -8.71 -2.28
CA ALA A 91 -14.97 -8.37 -2.14
C ALA A 91 -15.44 -7.41 -3.24
N ILE A 92 -14.66 -6.38 -3.55
CA ILE A 92 -14.92 -5.46 -4.68
C ILE A 92 -14.92 -6.22 -6.01
N LYS A 93 -13.93 -7.07 -6.26
CA LYS A 93 -13.89 -7.87 -7.49
C LYS A 93 -15.13 -8.77 -7.62
N HIS A 94 -15.57 -9.41 -6.54
CA HIS A 94 -16.80 -10.23 -6.57
C HIS A 94 -18.05 -9.38 -6.87
N ALA A 95 -18.20 -8.22 -6.25
CA ALA A 95 -19.29 -7.30 -6.56
C ALA A 95 -19.25 -6.83 -8.03
N TYR A 96 -18.07 -6.50 -8.54
CA TYR A 96 -17.90 -6.08 -9.93
C TYR A 96 -18.27 -7.19 -10.92
N LEU A 97 -17.81 -8.42 -10.68
CA LEU A 97 -18.17 -9.56 -11.52
C LEU A 97 -19.68 -9.81 -11.50
N ALA A 98 -20.35 -9.62 -10.36
CA ALA A 98 -21.80 -9.74 -10.27
C ALA A 98 -22.54 -8.63 -11.02
N ALA A 99 -22.05 -7.39 -10.96
CA ALA A 99 -22.65 -6.22 -11.61
C ALA A 99 -22.49 -6.21 -13.14
N TYR A 100 -21.44 -6.84 -13.67
CA TYR A 100 -21.07 -6.79 -15.09
C TYR A 100 -21.03 -8.17 -15.76
N ASP A 101 -21.91 -9.10 -15.36
CA ASP A 101 -22.08 -10.42 -15.98
C ASP A 101 -20.75 -11.20 -16.14
N GLY A 102 -19.90 -11.14 -15.13
CA GLY A 102 -18.61 -11.83 -15.08
C GLY A 102 -17.46 -11.14 -15.83
N ARG A 103 -17.64 -9.91 -16.34
CA ARG A 103 -16.54 -9.14 -16.94
C ARG A 103 -15.50 -8.77 -15.88
N GLU A 104 -14.23 -9.04 -16.19
CA GLU A 104 -13.11 -8.70 -15.33
C GLU A 104 -12.83 -7.20 -15.31
N PRO A 105 -12.47 -6.61 -14.15
CA PRO A 105 -12.03 -5.22 -14.08
C PRO A 105 -10.69 -5.00 -14.76
N VAL A 106 -10.37 -3.74 -15.02
CA VAL A 106 -9.09 -3.35 -15.64
C VAL A 106 -7.93 -3.69 -14.70
N MET A 107 -6.88 -4.30 -15.23
CA MET A 107 -5.69 -4.66 -14.46
C MET A 107 -4.56 -3.67 -14.69
N VAL A 108 -4.00 -3.12 -13.61
CA VAL A 108 -2.91 -2.14 -13.64
C VAL A 108 -1.68 -2.65 -12.88
N TRP A 109 -0.50 -2.37 -13.41
CA TRP A 109 0.76 -2.60 -12.74
C TRP A 109 1.07 -1.48 -11.74
N LYS A 110 1.37 -1.86 -10.50
CA LYS A 110 1.90 -0.97 -9.46
C LYS A 110 2.94 -1.68 -8.60
N VAL A 111 3.66 -0.91 -7.78
CA VAL A 111 4.53 -1.47 -6.76
C VAL A 111 3.72 -1.75 -5.49
N VAL A 112 3.77 -2.98 -4.99
CA VAL A 112 3.18 -3.40 -3.71
C VAL A 112 4.28 -4.10 -2.90
N ASN A 113 4.58 -3.60 -1.70
CA ASN A 113 5.63 -4.15 -0.83
C ASN A 113 6.98 -4.32 -1.56
N GLY A 114 7.36 -3.32 -2.35
CA GLY A 114 8.63 -3.30 -3.12
C GLY A 114 8.66 -4.21 -4.36
N ARG A 115 7.53 -4.83 -4.74
CA ARG A 115 7.45 -5.71 -5.90
C ARG A 115 6.40 -5.25 -6.91
N PRO A 116 6.66 -5.32 -8.22
CA PRO A 116 5.63 -5.15 -9.24
C PRO A 116 4.52 -6.18 -9.06
N ARG A 117 3.27 -5.72 -9.08
CA ARG A 117 2.09 -6.58 -9.10
C ARG A 117 1.03 -5.96 -9.99
N GLN A 118 0.27 -6.82 -10.66
CA GLN A 118 -1.00 -6.43 -11.24
C GLN A 118 -2.07 -6.37 -10.15
N VAL A 119 -2.85 -5.31 -10.16
CA VAL A 119 -4.02 -5.14 -9.29
C VAL A 119 -5.20 -4.68 -10.11
N ALA A 120 -6.40 -4.98 -9.66
CA ALA A 120 -7.61 -4.43 -10.26
C ALA A 120 -7.71 -2.92 -9.99
N ALA A 121 -8.10 -2.20 -11.02
CA ALA A 121 -8.50 -0.80 -10.99
C ALA A 121 -9.93 -0.68 -11.49
N TYR A 122 -10.64 0.29 -10.92
CA TYR A 122 -12.06 0.54 -11.14
C TYR A 122 -12.26 2.02 -11.42
N LEU A 123 -13.39 2.38 -12.01
CA LEU A 123 -13.80 3.79 -12.02
C LEU A 123 -13.99 4.28 -10.58
N ALA A 124 -13.70 5.55 -10.32
CA ALA A 124 -13.76 6.13 -8.97
C ALA A 124 -15.16 6.10 -8.35
N ASP A 125 -16.17 6.25 -9.20
CA ASP A 125 -17.59 6.30 -8.93
C ASP A 125 -18.31 4.97 -9.18
N GLU A 126 -17.55 3.90 -9.45
CA GLU A 126 -18.04 2.55 -9.69
C GLU A 126 -18.89 2.01 -8.51
N PRO A 127 -20.20 1.73 -8.70
CA PRO A 127 -21.06 1.20 -7.63
C PRO A 127 -20.53 -0.07 -6.98
N ALA A 128 -19.92 -0.96 -7.77
CA ALA A 128 -19.35 -2.22 -7.28
C ALA A 128 -18.22 -2.01 -6.24
N VAL A 129 -17.52 -0.87 -6.27
CA VAL A 129 -16.53 -0.52 -5.25
C VAL A 129 -17.20 -0.29 -3.91
N ARG A 130 -18.28 0.51 -3.88
CA ARG A 130 -19.03 0.78 -2.64
C ARG A 130 -19.68 -0.49 -2.10
N GLU A 131 -20.33 -1.26 -2.96
CA GLU A 131 -20.99 -2.52 -2.60
C GLU A 131 -20.00 -3.54 -2.03
N GLY A 132 -18.87 -3.74 -2.70
CA GLY A 132 -17.83 -4.66 -2.23
C GLY A 132 -17.24 -4.25 -0.88
N LEU A 133 -17.03 -2.95 -0.65
CA LEU A 133 -16.55 -2.45 0.65
C LEU A 133 -17.60 -2.59 1.75
N ALA A 134 -18.88 -2.38 1.43
CA ALA A 134 -20.00 -2.57 2.36
C ALA A 134 -20.19 -4.05 2.75
N ALA A 135 -19.97 -4.97 1.81
CA ALA A 135 -20.07 -6.41 2.05
C ALA A 135 -18.95 -6.96 2.96
N TYR A 136 -17.83 -6.25 3.08
CA TYR A 136 -16.70 -6.69 3.89
C TYR A 136 -16.71 -6.02 5.27
N ALA A 137 -16.99 -6.79 6.33
CA ALA A 137 -17.20 -6.28 7.69
C ALA A 137 -16.10 -5.36 8.23
N ARG A 138 -14.83 -5.58 7.83
CA ARG A 138 -13.70 -4.74 8.29
C ARG A 138 -13.62 -3.38 7.58
N THR A 139 -14.29 -3.19 6.45
CA THR A 139 -14.33 -1.93 5.70
C THR A 139 -15.71 -1.32 5.60
N ALA A 140 -16.77 -2.05 5.98
CA ALA A 140 -18.16 -1.58 5.87
C ALA A 140 -18.38 -0.22 6.53
N HIS A 141 -17.84 -0.02 7.73
CA HIS A 141 -17.93 1.25 8.47
C HIS A 141 -17.39 2.46 7.69
N LEU A 142 -16.44 2.27 6.76
CA LEU A 142 -15.86 3.35 5.96
C LEU A 142 -16.82 3.89 4.90
N VAL A 143 -17.78 3.08 4.45
CA VAL A 143 -18.76 3.46 3.42
C VAL A 143 -20.16 3.70 3.99
N THR A 144 -20.37 3.45 5.28
CA THR A 144 -21.66 3.64 5.96
C THR A 144 -21.80 5.04 6.57
N ALA A 145 -20.72 5.83 6.63
CA ALA A 145 -20.78 7.18 7.16
C ALA A 145 -21.59 8.09 6.21
N PRO A 146 -22.69 8.72 6.66
CA PRO A 146 -23.29 9.80 5.90
C PRO A 146 -22.25 10.91 5.75
N ALA A 147 -22.10 11.45 4.54
CA ALA A 147 -21.34 12.67 4.33
C ALA A 147 -21.86 13.70 5.33
N ALA A 148 -21.00 14.15 6.25
CA ALA A 148 -21.33 15.31 7.06
C ALA A 148 -21.57 16.46 6.07
N ALA A 149 -22.83 16.88 6.01
CA ALA A 149 -23.30 18.00 5.19
C ALA A 149 -22.71 19.32 5.66
#